data_AF-A0A952ETE9-F1
#
_entry.id   AF-A0A952ETE9-F1
#
_cell.length_a   1.000
_cell.length_b   1.000
_cell.length_c   1.000
_cell.angle_alpha   90.00
_cell.angle_beta   90.00
_cell.angle_gamma   90.00
#
_symmetry.space_group_name_H-M   'P 1'
#
loop_
_entity.id
_entity.type
_entity.pdbx_description
1 polymer ?
#
loop_
_entity_poly.entity_id
_entity_poly.type
_entity_poly.pdbx_seq_one_letter_code
_entity_poly.pdbx_strand_id
1 'polypeptide(L)'
;SFNGRSDYEGFSQSGVPAGGIYSGAEEKKSVAQAERWGGQANEPFDPNYHKATDTLDHIDRTALEINGGGVAYSVGLYAQDQGGRNGVPVRDDRTRHVLES
;
A
#
# COMPACT_ATOMS: atom_id res chain seq x y z
N SER A 1 7.93 -3.04 -0.98
CA SER A 1 8.80 -1.85 -1.06
C SER A 1 8.06 -0.79 -1.86
N PHE A 2 8.46 0.48 -1.74
CA PHE A 2 7.96 1.54 -2.61
C PHE A 2 8.69 1.39 -3.96
N ASN A 3 8.02 0.79 -4.95
CA ASN A 3 8.60 0.41 -6.24
C ASN A 3 8.12 1.28 -7.41
N GLY A 4 7.51 2.44 -7.12
CA GLY A 4 6.96 3.36 -8.13
C GLY A 4 5.74 2.85 -8.92
N ARG A 5 5.02 1.82 -8.45
CA ARG A 5 3.89 1.23 -9.20
C ARG A 5 2.51 1.61 -8.65
N SER A 6 2.40 2.76 -7.97
CA SER A 6 1.13 3.26 -7.40
C SER A 6 1.20 4.78 -7.16
N ASP A 7 0.06 5.40 -6.87
CA ASP A 7 -0.11 6.87 -6.83
C ASP A 7 0.70 7.58 -5.73
N TYR A 8 1.17 6.84 -4.71
CA TYR A 8 2.04 7.41 -3.66
C TYR A 8 3.34 8.00 -4.22
N GLU A 9 3.74 7.59 -5.44
CA GLU A 9 4.99 8.01 -6.05
C GLU A 9 5.06 9.53 -6.21
N GLY A 10 4.01 10.17 -6.71
CA GLY A 10 4.01 11.63 -6.91
C GLY A 10 4.18 12.40 -5.60
N PHE A 11 3.58 11.92 -4.51
CA PHE A 11 3.77 12.47 -3.17
C PHE A 11 5.21 12.28 -2.69
N SER A 12 5.73 11.06 -2.82
CA SER A 12 7.08 10.69 -2.40
C SER A 12 8.15 11.51 -3.16
N GLN A 13 8.00 11.64 -4.48
CA GLN A 13 8.87 12.45 -5.34
C GLN A 13 8.82 13.93 -4.95
N SER A 14 7.67 14.40 -4.47
CA SER A 14 7.46 15.77 -3.97
C SER A 14 7.88 15.97 -2.50
N GLY A 15 8.55 14.99 -1.89
CA GLY A 15 9.01 15.03 -0.50
C GLY A 15 7.88 15.05 0.54
N VAL A 16 6.69 14.58 0.16
CA VAL A 16 5.58 14.32 1.09
C VAL A 16 5.71 12.89 1.60
N PRO A 17 5.75 12.66 2.93
CA PRO A 17 5.76 11.32 3.48
C PRO A 17 4.55 10.53 2.98
N ALA A 18 4.78 9.32 2.48
CA ALA A 18 3.72 8.44 2.00
C ALA A 18 3.87 7.04 2.60
N GLY A 19 2.71 6.41 2.79
CA GLY A 19 2.54 5.08 3.37
C GLY A 19 1.47 4.32 2.58
N GLY A 20 1.34 3.03 2.82
CA GLY A 20 0.31 2.23 2.16
C GLY A 20 0.19 0.84 2.75
N ILE A 21 -0.93 0.20 2.40
CA ILE A 21 -1.24 -1.18 2.77
C ILE A 21 -1.54 -1.93 1.45
N TYR A 22 -1.08 -3.17 1.36
CA TYR A 22 -1.14 -3.96 0.14
C TYR A 22 -1.22 -5.45 0.47
N SER A 23 -2.13 -6.17 -0.18
CA SER A 23 -2.31 -7.62 -0.02
C SER A 23 -1.52 -8.47 -1.02
N GLY A 24 -0.82 -7.85 -1.97
CA GLY A 24 -0.17 -8.54 -3.10
C GLY A 24 -1.00 -8.52 -4.38
N ALA A 25 -0.36 -8.77 -5.52
CA ALA A 25 -0.99 -8.90 -6.84
C ALA A 25 -0.39 -10.09 -7.60
N GLU A 26 0.41 -9.85 -8.64
CA GLU A 26 0.96 -10.91 -9.49
C GLU A 26 2.04 -11.78 -8.83
N GLU A 27 2.64 -11.30 -7.73
CA GLU A 27 3.74 -12.03 -7.09
C GLU A 27 3.27 -13.32 -6.43
N LYS A 28 4.13 -14.34 -6.46
CA LYS A 28 3.81 -15.64 -5.86
C LYS A 28 3.95 -15.61 -4.34
N LYS A 29 2.92 -16.09 -3.65
CA LYS A 29 2.95 -16.33 -2.20
C LYS A 29 3.96 -17.43 -1.87
N SER A 30 4.93 -17.13 -1.02
CA SER A 30 5.90 -18.14 -0.55
C SER A 30 5.27 -19.15 0.41
N VAL A 31 5.94 -20.28 0.63
CA VAL A 31 5.50 -21.30 1.60
C VAL A 31 5.30 -20.70 2.99
N ALA A 32 6.28 -19.94 3.50
CA ALA A 32 6.19 -19.31 4.82
C ALA A 32 5.05 -18.28 4.93
N GLN A 33 4.74 -17.57 3.84
CA GLN A 33 3.59 -16.66 3.81
C GLN A 33 2.27 -17.43 3.82
N ALA A 34 2.15 -18.53 3.08
CA ALA A 34 0.97 -19.39 3.10
C ALA A 34 0.75 -20.05 4.47
N GLU A 35 1.82 -20.49 5.14
CA GLU A 35 1.73 -21.02 6.50
C GLU A 35 1.23 -19.97 7.50
N ARG A 36 1.70 -18.71 7.38
CA ARG A 36 1.36 -17.65 8.33
C ARG A 36 0.02 -16.96 8.03
N TRP A 37 -0.35 -16.83 6.76
CA TRP A 37 -1.51 -16.03 6.31
C TRP A 37 -2.59 -16.88 5.61
N GLY A 38 -2.38 -18.18 5.47
CA GLY A 38 -3.24 -19.07 4.69
C GLY A 38 -3.11 -18.88 3.17
N GLY A 39 -3.97 -19.58 2.45
CA GLY A 39 -3.97 -19.64 0.99
C GLY A 39 -2.94 -20.63 0.44
N GLN A 40 -2.68 -20.56 -0.87
CA GLN A 40 -1.84 -21.52 -1.58
C GLN A 40 -0.44 -20.96 -1.83
N ALA A 41 0.59 -21.73 -1.46
CA ALA A 41 1.97 -21.39 -1.79
C ALA A 41 2.24 -21.58 -3.30
N ASN A 42 3.17 -20.78 -3.82
CA ASN A 42 3.58 -20.71 -5.23
C ASN A 42 2.51 -20.25 -6.23
N GLU A 43 1.33 -19.85 -5.75
CA GLU A 43 0.30 -19.16 -6.52
C GLU A 43 0.42 -17.64 -6.33
N PRO A 44 -0.02 -16.82 -7.32
CA PRO A 44 -0.07 -15.38 -7.16
C PRO A 44 -0.98 -14.98 -5.99
N PHE A 45 -0.70 -13.84 -5.35
CA PHE A 45 -1.59 -13.28 -4.32
C PHE A 45 -2.98 -12.99 -4.88
N ASP A 46 -3.04 -12.42 -6.09
CA ASP A 46 -4.26 -12.24 -6.86
C ASP A 46 -4.13 -12.91 -8.25
N PRO A 47 -4.74 -14.09 -8.46
CA PRO A 47 -4.75 -14.73 -9.78
C PRO A 47 -5.59 -13.98 -10.82
N ASN A 48 -6.39 -12.99 -10.42
CA ASN A 48 -7.27 -12.20 -11.28
C ASN A 48 -6.71 -10.82 -11.64
N TYR A 49 -5.54 -10.44 -11.12
CA TYR A 49 -4.93 -9.13 -11.37
C TYR A 49 -4.90 -8.77 -12.88
N HIS A 50 -5.49 -7.63 -13.24
CA HIS A 50 -5.65 -7.14 -14.62
C HIS A 50 -6.38 -8.09 -15.58
N LYS A 51 -7.27 -8.94 -15.08
CA LYS A 51 -8.11 -9.85 -15.89
C LYS A 51 -9.58 -9.47 -15.76
N ALA A 52 -10.40 -9.94 -16.71
CA ALA A 52 -11.85 -9.74 -16.67
C ALA A 52 -12.54 -10.43 -15.48
N THR A 53 -11.84 -11.36 -14.82
CA THR A 53 -12.30 -12.06 -13.62
C THR A 53 -12.03 -11.28 -12.32
N ASP A 54 -11.39 -10.11 -12.37
CA ASP A 54 -11.28 -9.20 -11.23
C ASP A 54 -12.66 -8.59 -10.92
N THR A 55 -13.42 -9.32 -10.10
CA THR A 55 -14.82 -9.05 -9.77
C THR A 55 -15.04 -9.18 -8.27
N LEU A 56 -16.22 -8.76 -7.80
CA LEU A 56 -16.59 -8.84 -6.38
C LEU A 56 -16.59 -10.27 -5.82
N ASP A 57 -16.67 -11.29 -6.69
CA ASP A 57 -16.66 -12.70 -6.30
C ASP A 57 -15.28 -13.17 -5.82
N HIS A 58 -14.21 -12.43 -6.16
CA HIS A 58 -12.83 -12.80 -5.87
C HIS A 58 -12.17 -11.93 -4.78
N ILE A 59 -12.98 -11.25 -3.96
CA ILE A 59 -12.50 -10.47 -2.82
C ILE A 59 -12.35 -11.37 -1.59
N ASP A 60 -11.14 -11.48 -1.06
CA ASP A 60 -10.91 -12.04 0.28
C ASP A 60 -11.42 -11.05 1.35
N ARG A 61 -12.49 -11.45 2.05
CA ARG A 61 -13.14 -10.61 3.06
C ARG A 61 -12.29 -10.38 4.30
N THR A 62 -11.45 -11.34 4.68
CA THR A 62 -10.53 -11.21 5.82
C THR A 62 -9.44 -10.19 5.51
N ALA A 63 -8.84 -10.27 4.31
CA ALA A 63 -7.86 -9.30 3.86
C ALA A 63 -8.48 -7.89 3.76
N LEU A 64 -9.69 -7.79 3.23
CA LEU A 64 -10.42 -6.51 3.17
C LEU A 64 -10.66 -5.92 4.57
N GLU A 65 -11.09 -6.73 5.53
CA GLU A 65 -11.32 -6.27 6.91
C GLU A 65 -10.04 -5.77 7.57
N ILE A 66 -8.95 -6.53 7.47
CA ILE A 66 -7.65 -6.16 8.06
C ILE A 66 -7.12 -4.87 7.43
N ASN A 67 -7.09 -4.80 6.10
CA ASN A 67 -6.54 -3.64 5.39
C ASN A 67 -7.45 -2.41 5.56
N GLY A 68 -8.77 -2.61 5.53
CA GLY A 68 -9.78 -1.56 5.77
C GLY A 68 -9.69 -0.97 7.17
N GLY A 69 -9.56 -1.82 8.19
CA GLY A 69 -9.31 -1.37 9.56
C GLY A 69 -7.96 -0.67 9.71
N GLY A 70 -6.91 -1.21 9.07
CA GLY A 70 -5.56 -0.65 9.10
C GLY A 70 -5.49 0.76 8.49
N VAL A 71 -6.15 0.99 7.36
CA VAL A 71 -6.20 2.33 6.75
C VAL A 71 -7.00 3.30 7.61
N ALA A 72 -8.16 2.88 8.13
CA ALA A 72 -8.97 3.71 9.01
C ALA A 72 -8.22 4.13 10.28
N TYR A 73 -7.53 3.18 10.92
CA TYR A 73 -6.69 3.45 12.08
C TYR A 73 -5.55 4.42 11.76
N SER A 74 -4.83 4.18 10.65
CA SER A 74 -3.69 5.02 10.26
C SER A 74 -4.13 6.45 9.97
N VAL A 75 -5.22 6.64 9.22
CA VAL A 75 -5.80 7.96 8.96
C VAL A 75 -6.22 8.64 10.26
N GLY A 76 -6.96 7.93 11.13
CA GLY A 76 -7.42 8.47 12.40
C GLY A 76 -6.27 8.91 13.32
N LEU A 77 -5.20 8.11 13.37
CA LEU A 77 -4.00 8.39 14.15
C LEU A 77 -3.27 9.64 13.65
N TYR A 78 -2.93 9.68 12.36
CA TYR A 78 -2.19 10.82 11.80
C TYR A 78 -3.03 12.09 11.79
N ALA A 79 -4.36 12.00 11.71
CA ALA A 79 -5.23 13.17 11.81
C ALA A 79 -5.17 13.88 13.18
N GLN A 80 -4.73 13.21 14.25
CA GLN A 80 -4.67 13.81 15.60
C GLN A 80 -3.55 14.83 15.75
N ASP A 81 -2.44 14.67 15.04
CA ASP A 81 -1.26 15.54 15.16
C ASP A 81 -0.51 15.63 13.83
N GLN A 82 -0.41 16.86 13.31
CA GLN A 82 0.34 17.18 12.09
C GLN A 82 1.69 17.85 12.40
N GLY A 83 2.14 17.79 13.65
CA GLY A 83 3.44 18.28 14.09
C GLY A 83 4.54 17.21 14.00
N GLY A 84 5.78 17.68 14.01
CA GLY A 84 6.96 16.82 14.13
C GLY A 84 7.01 15.69 13.08
N ARG A 85 7.18 14.45 13.56
CA ARG A 85 7.33 13.26 12.69
C ARG A 85 6.04 12.78 12.03
N ASN A 86 4.89 13.29 12.49
CA ASN A 86 3.57 12.91 11.98
C ASN A 86 3.03 13.93 10.97
N GLY A 87 3.66 15.10 10.89
CA GLY A 87 3.32 16.16 9.97
C GLY A 87 3.90 15.99 8.57
N VAL A 88 3.31 16.72 7.64
CA VAL A 88 3.92 16.97 6.34
C VAL A 88 4.82 18.21 6.47
N PRO A 89 6.13 18.12 6.20
CA PRO A 89 7.02 19.29 6.22
C PRO A 89 6.48 20.41 5.33
N VAL A 90 6.73 21.67 5.71
CA VAL A 90 6.43 22.80 4.82
C VAL A 90 7.20 22.64 3.52
N ARG A 91 6.66 23.20 2.43
CA ARG A 91 7.18 22.94 1.09
C ARG A 91 8.69 23.18 0.98
N ASP A 92 9.21 24.21 1.62
CA ASP A 92 10.62 24.61 1.52
C ASP A 92 11.57 23.64 2.24
N ASP A 93 11.07 22.88 3.22
CA ASP A 93 11.84 21.89 3.97
C ASP A 93 11.78 20.47 3.36
N ARG A 94 11.07 20.30 2.24
CA ARG A 94 10.93 19.00 1.56
C ARG A 94 12.13 18.73 0.65
N THR A 95 12.79 17.59 0.83
CA THR A 95 13.69 17.02 -0.18
C THR A 95 12.86 16.49 -1.34
N ARG A 96 12.97 17.12 -2.52
CA ARG A 96 12.20 16.78 -3.72
C ARG A 96 13.09 16.23 -4.82
N HIS A 97 12.55 15.34 -5.63
CA HIS A 97 13.18 14.96 -6.89
C HIS A 97 12.99 16.12 -7.87
N VAL A 98 14.10 16.56 -8.50
CA VAL A 98 14.05 17.59 -9.53
C VAL A 98 13.57 16.92 -10.82
N LEU A 99 12.52 17.46 -11.42
CA LEU A 99 12.12 17.04 -12.76
C LEU A 99 13.17 17.57 -13.74
N GLU A 100 13.90 16.67 -14.40
CA GLU A 100 14.73 17.07 -15.53
C GLU A 100 13.80 17.46 -16.69
N SER A 101 13.98 18.68 -17.20
CA SER A 101 13.24 19.27 -18.32
C SER A 101 13.84 18.88 -19.67
#